data_AF-A0A6P0ICZ2-F1
#
_entry.id   AF-A0A6P0ICZ2-F1
#
_cell.length_a   1.000
_cell.length_b   1.000
_cell.length_c   1.000
_cell.angle_alpha   90.00
_cell.angle_beta   90.00
_cell.angle_gamma   90.00
#
_symmetry.space_group_name_H-M   'P 1'
#
loop_
_entity.id
_entity.type
_entity.pdbx_description
1 polymer ?
#
loop_
_entity_poly.entity_id
_entity_poly.type
_entity_poly.pdbx_seq_one_letter_code
_entity_poly.pdbx_strand_id
1 'polypeptide(L)'
;MDWEPPMPPTDLIFDDGEPLESDRHRIAMNALIRSLRVALADRDDYFVGGNMFVYFSSEQARNRDFRGPDFFVVLNVDGSRERLGWVVWEEQGRYPDVIIELMSPSTKQVDTGKKKSIYCQTFRTPNYFVYQPFDPDSLQGWYLDIDNGYQELTPNEQGWLWCQPLGLWLG
;
A
#
# COMPACT_ATOMS: atom_id res chain seq x y z
N MET A 1 -6.00 38.72 -1.04
CA MET A 1 -6.15 37.87 -2.23
C MET A 1 -6.30 36.48 -1.67
N ASP A 2 -7.53 35.98 -1.62
CA ASP A 2 -7.81 34.65 -1.07
C ASP A 2 -7.30 33.64 -2.09
N TRP A 3 -6.27 32.91 -1.70
CA TRP A 3 -5.70 31.85 -2.51
C TRP A 3 -6.68 30.66 -2.49
N GLU A 4 -7.23 30.32 -3.66
CA GLU A 4 -8.01 29.11 -3.86
C GLU A 4 -7.10 28.02 -4.47
N PRO A 5 -6.99 26.84 -3.83
CA PRO A 5 -6.22 25.74 -4.41
C PRO A 5 -6.87 25.25 -5.72
N PRO A 6 -6.08 24.84 -6.72
CA PRO A 6 -6.62 24.31 -7.96
C PRO A 6 -7.47 23.06 -7.69
N MET A 7 -8.65 22.99 -8.32
CA MET A 7 -9.51 21.81 -8.24
C MET A 7 -8.78 20.57 -8.78
N PRO A 8 -8.89 19.42 -8.08
CA PRO A 8 -8.27 18.18 -8.53
C PRO A 8 -8.79 17.79 -9.93
N PRO A 9 -7.96 17.12 -10.75
CA PRO A 9 -8.38 16.63 -12.06
C PRO A 9 -9.54 15.63 -11.92
N THR A 10 -10.48 15.67 -12.86
CA THR A 10 -11.68 14.81 -12.89
C THR A 10 -11.51 13.55 -13.77
N ASP A 11 -10.42 13.47 -14.53
CA ASP A 11 -10.08 12.42 -15.50
C ASP A 11 -8.96 11.51 -14.99
N LEU A 12 -9.06 11.04 -13.75
CA LEU A 12 -8.08 10.14 -13.16
C LEU A 12 -8.09 8.77 -13.84
N ILE A 13 -6.90 8.27 -14.16
CA ILE A 13 -6.67 6.90 -14.64
C ILE A 13 -6.47 6.01 -13.42
N PHE A 14 -7.16 4.89 -13.28
CA PHE A 14 -7.05 4.09 -12.06
C PHE A 14 -6.17 2.84 -12.18
N ASP A 15 -5.73 2.55 -13.41
CA ASP A 15 -4.95 1.40 -13.83
C ASP A 15 -4.12 1.81 -15.07
N ASP A 16 -2.86 1.39 -15.17
CA ASP A 16 -2.05 1.62 -16.39
C ASP A 16 -2.38 0.62 -17.51
N GLY A 17 -3.20 -0.40 -17.21
CA GLY A 17 -3.59 -1.44 -18.14
C GLY A 17 -2.47 -2.45 -18.39
N GLU A 18 -1.36 -2.37 -17.65
CA GLU A 18 -0.30 -3.36 -17.71
C GLU A 18 -0.73 -4.62 -16.96
N PRO A 19 -0.58 -5.81 -17.57
CA PRO A 19 -0.82 -7.05 -16.85
C PRO A 19 0.08 -7.14 -15.63
N LEU A 20 -0.43 -7.70 -14.53
CA LEU A 20 0.40 -8.12 -13.41
C LEU A 20 1.59 -8.92 -13.92
N GLU A 21 2.78 -8.65 -13.38
CA GLU A 21 4.06 -9.14 -13.91
C GLU A 21 4.11 -10.66 -14.10
N SER A 22 3.37 -11.43 -13.29
CA SER A 22 3.23 -12.87 -13.47
C SER A 22 1.95 -13.43 -12.82
N ASP A 23 1.57 -14.64 -13.21
CA ASP A 23 0.45 -15.35 -12.55
C ASP A 23 0.72 -15.58 -11.06
N ARG A 24 1.99 -15.82 -10.67
CA ARG A 24 2.37 -15.98 -9.27
C ARG A 24 2.19 -14.69 -8.47
N HIS A 25 2.49 -13.54 -9.06
CA HIS A 25 2.22 -12.23 -8.47
C HIS A 25 0.71 -12.09 -8.21
N ARG A 26 -0.11 -12.35 -9.22
CA ARG A 26 -1.58 -12.31 -9.09
C ARG A 26 -2.12 -13.25 -8.02
N ILE A 27 -1.61 -14.47 -7.93
CA ILE A 27 -2.01 -15.43 -6.90
C ILE A 27 -1.63 -14.92 -5.50
N ALA A 28 -0.41 -14.42 -5.32
CA ALA A 28 0.06 -13.88 -4.04
C ALA A 28 -0.77 -12.68 -3.57
N MET A 29 -1.04 -11.71 -4.45
CA MET A 29 -1.90 -10.57 -4.15
C MET A 29 -3.31 -11.01 -3.74
N ASN A 30 -3.92 -11.92 -4.52
CA ASN A 30 -5.25 -12.45 -4.18
C ASN A 30 -5.26 -13.24 -2.87
N ALA A 31 -4.18 -13.95 -2.56
CA ALA A 31 -4.03 -14.63 -1.27
C ALA A 31 -4.01 -13.62 -0.12
N LEU A 32 -3.24 -12.54 -0.22
CA LEU A 32 -3.22 -11.46 0.78
C LEU A 32 -4.61 -10.85 1.00
N ILE A 33 -5.29 -10.47 -0.08
CA ILE A 33 -6.64 -9.86 -0.01
C ILE A 33 -7.64 -10.82 0.65
N ARG A 34 -7.66 -12.10 0.23
CA ARG A 34 -8.59 -13.09 0.78
C ARG A 34 -8.29 -13.40 2.24
N SER A 35 -7.02 -13.59 2.60
CA SER A 35 -6.61 -13.85 3.97
C SER A 35 -7.00 -12.71 4.90
N LEU A 36 -6.80 -11.46 4.47
CA LEU A 36 -7.20 -10.31 5.28
C LEU A 36 -8.72 -10.22 5.45
N ARG A 37 -9.49 -10.42 4.38
CA ARG A 37 -10.95 -10.42 4.46
C ARG A 37 -11.50 -11.49 5.40
N VAL A 38 -10.85 -12.65 5.46
CA VAL A 38 -11.20 -13.71 6.43
C VAL A 38 -10.80 -13.30 7.84
N ALA A 39 -9.58 -12.78 8.03
CA ALA A 39 -9.09 -12.37 9.34
C ALA A 39 -9.89 -11.21 9.96
N LEU A 40 -10.43 -10.32 9.13
CA LEU A 40 -11.23 -9.16 9.52
C LEU A 40 -12.71 -9.31 9.12
N ALA A 41 -13.24 -10.54 9.05
CA ALA A 41 -14.60 -10.79 8.59
C ALA A 41 -15.69 -10.12 9.45
N ASP A 42 -15.40 -9.90 10.74
CA ASP A 42 -16.31 -9.25 11.68
C ASP A 42 -16.19 -7.71 11.67
N ARG A 43 -15.45 -7.14 10.70
CA ARG A 43 -15.22 -5.70 10.55
C ARG A 43 -15.69 -5.21 9.18
N ASP A 44 -16.25 -4.00 9.17
CA ASP A 44 -16.65 -3.25 7.97
C ASP A 44 -15.93 -1.90 7.85
N ASP A 45 -15.09 -1.58 8.83
CA ASP A 45 -14.38 -0.31 8.98
C ASP A 45 -12.98 -0.32 8.34
N TYR A 46 -12.81 -1.03 7.22
CA TYR A 46 -11.55 -1.05 6.47
C TYR A 46 -11.76 -1.20 4.97
N PHE A 47 -10.79 -0.74 4.20
CA PHE A 47 -10.66 -1.01 2.79
C PHE A 47 -9.38 -1.79 2.53
N VAL A 48 -9.47 -2.83 1.68
CA VAL A 48 -8.32 -3.57 1.17
C VAL A 48 -8.34 -3.53 -0.36
N GLY A 49 -7.22 -3.11 -0.94
CA GLY A 49 -7.03 -2.98 -2.38
C GLY A 49 -5.69 -3.53 -2.82
N GLY A 50 -5.53 -3.69 -4.12
CA GLY A 50 -4.29 -4.13 -4.75
C GLY A 50 -4.33 -3.83 -6.24
N ASN A 51 -3.16 -3.55 -6.82
CA ASN A 51 -3.00 -3.18 -8.23
C ASN A 51 -3.97 -2.05 -8.68
N MET A 52 -4.11 -1.02 -7.85
CA MET A 52 -4.88 0.19 -8.16
C MET A 52 -4.15 1.43 -7.63
N PHE A 53 -4.36 2.58 -8.26
CA PHE A 53 -3.59 3.77 -7.92
C PHE A 53 -4.05 4.46 -6.63
N VAL A 54 -3.07 4.87 -5.84
CA VAL A 54 -3.16 5.77 -4.70
C VAL A 54 -2.73 7.17 -5.16
N TYR A 55 -3.70 8.08 -5.20
CA TYR A 55 -3.53 9.48 -5.54
C TYR A 55 -3.39 10.32 -4.27
N PHE A 56 -2.25 10.96 -4.07
CA PHE A 56 -1.91 11.65 -2.82
C PHE A 56 -1.57 13.13 -2.98
N SER A 57 -1.62 13.66 -4.20
CA SER A 57 -1.41 15.08 -4.49
C SER A 57 -2.29 15.50 -5.66
N SER A 58 -3.20 16.43 -5.44
CA SER A 58 -4.14 16.92 -6.47
C SER A 58 -3.43 17.74 -7.55
N GLU A 59 -2.45 18.56 -7.15
CA GLU A 59 -1.60 19.35 -8.05
C GLU A 59 -0.72 18.43 -8.92
N GLN A 60 -0.19 17.36 -8.32
CA GLN A 60 0.71 16.43 -9.01
C GLN A 60 -0.01 15.22 -9.63
N ALA A 61 -1.31 15.02 -9.43
CA ALA A 61 -2.09 14.03 -10.17
C ALA A 61 -2.02 14.31 -11.68
N ARG A 62 -1.94 15.60 -12.07
CA ARG A 62 -1.65 16.04 -13.44
C ARG A 62 -0.21 15.71 -13.89
N ASN A 63 0.72 15.57 -12.95
CA ASN A 63 2.13 15.21 -13.17
C ASN A 63 2.43 13.71 -12.92
N ARG A 64 1.40 12.88 -12.70
CA ARG A 64 1.52 11.42 -12.45
C ARG A 64 2.20 11.05 -11.12
N ASP A 65 2.09 11.88 -10.08
CA ASP A 65 2.45 11.45 -8.71
C ASP A 65 1.32 10.64 -8.07
N PHE A 66 1.20 9.41 -8.54
CA PHE A 66 0.43 8.33 -7.92
C PHE A 66 1.36 7.15 -7.62
N ARG A 67 0.91 6.23 -6.77
CA ARG A 67 1.57 4.95 -6.54
C ARG A 67 0.55 3.83 -6.73
N GLY A 68 0.88 2.80 -7.49
CA GLY A 68 0.11 1.57 -7.55
C GLY A 68 0.79 0.51 -6.69
N PRO A 69 0.52 0.47 -5.36
CA PRO A 69 1.00 -0.63 -4.54
C PRO A 69 0.30 -1.93 -4.94
N ASP A 70 1.04 -3.04 -4.91
CA ASP A 70 0.47 -4.36 -5.22
C ASP A 70 -0.60 -4.76 -4.21
N PHE A 71 -0.45 -4.35 -2.96
CA PHE A 71 -1.44 -4.54 -1.91
C PHE A 71 -1.38 -3.41 -0.88
N PHE A 72 -2.54 -2.97 -0.41
CA PHE A 72 -2.62 -2.02 0.69
C PHE A 72 -3.91 -2.15 1.49
N VAL A 73 -3.87 -1.63 2.72
CA VAL A 73 -5.01 -1.57 3.64
C VAL A 73 -5.15 -0.16 4.19
N VAL A 74 -6.38 0.32 4.30
CA VAL A 74 -6.73 1.52 5.04
C VAL A 74 -7.76 1.14 6.09
N LEU A 75 -7.51 1.51 7.34
CA LEU A 75 -8.34 1.22 8.50
C LEU A 75 -9.18 2.45 8.88
N ASN A 76 -10.27 2.19 9.60
CA ASN A 76 -11.24 3.17 10.09
C ASN A 76 -11.85 4.00 8.95
N VAL A 77 -12.23 3.32 7.85
CA VAL A 77 -12.88 3.91 6.67
C VAL A 77 -14.07 3.05 6.27
N ASP A 78 -15.02 3.61 5.52
CA ASP A 78 -16.15 2.84 5.00
C ASP A 78 -15.68 1.77 4.00
N GLY A 79 -15.76 0.51 4.42
CA GLY A 79 -15.40 -0.66 3.61
C GLY A 79 -16.46 -1.09 2.60
N SER A 80 -17.69 -0.59 2.70
CA SER A 80 -18.80 -0.94 1.81
C SER A 80 -18.76 -0.19 0.47
N ARG A 81 -18.09 0.97 0.44
CA ARG A 81 -17.95 1.81 -0.76
C ARG A 81 -16.97 1.18 -1.76
N GLU A 82 -17.46 0.94 -2.97
CA GLU A 82 -16.61 0.58 -4.11
C GLU A 82 -15.68 1.73 -4.50
N ARG A 83 -14.44 1.38 -4.83
CA ARG A 83 -13.38 2.33 -5.21
C ARG A 83 -12.69 1.82 -6.46
N LEU A 84 -12.52 2.71 -7.44
CA LEU A 84 -11.72 2.44 -8.63
C LEU A 84 -10.22 2.73 -8.38
N GLY A 85 -9.93 3.68 -7.50
CA GLY A 85 -8.59 3.98 -6.96
C GLY A 85 -8.73 4.55 -5.54
N TRP A 86 -7.61 4.75 -4.87
CA TRP A 86 -7.58 5.41 -3.57
C TRP A 86 -7.20 6.89 -3.74
N VAL A 87 -8.19 7.79 -3.67
CA VAL A 87 -7.97 9.22 -3.86
C VAL A 87 -7.97 9.92 -2.51
N VAL A 88 -6.78 10.22 -1.97
CA VAL A 88 -6.60 10.68 -0.58
C VAL A 88 -7.47 11.89 -0.23
N TRP A 89 -7.61 12.87 -1.13
CA TRP A 89 -8.43 14.06 -0.85
C TRP A 89 -9.94 13.80 -0.91
N GLU A 90 -10.38 12.73 -1.58
CA GLU A 90 -11.78 12.26 -1.52
C GLU A 90 -12.03 11.35 -0.31
N GLU A 91 -10.97 10.79 0.26
CA GLU A 91 -10.98 9.93 1.44
C GLU A 91 -10.57 10.70 2.71
N GLN A 92 -10.88 12.00 2.81
CA GLN A 92 -10.65 12.84 4.00
C GLN A 92 -9.18 12.84 4.48
N GLY A 93 -8.22 12.74 3.56
CA GLY A 93 -6.80 12.71 3.90
C GLY A 93 -6.31 11.37 4.46
N ARG A 94 -7.09 10.28 4.33
CA ARG A 94 -6.68 8.96 4.79
C ARG A 94 -5.68 8.34 3.81
N TYR A 95 -4.52 7.95 4.34
CA TYR A 95 -3.48 7.22 3.62
C TYR A 95 -3.50 5.73 3.99
N PRO A 96 -2.89 4.85 3.17
CA PRO A 96 -2.73 3.45 3.53
C PRO A 96 -2.00 3.25 4.87
N ASP A 97 -2.62 2.46 5.74
CA ASP A 97 -2.06 2.04 7.03
C ASP A 97 -1.05 0.90 6.86
N VAL A 98 -1.23 0.07 5.83
CA VAL A 98 -0.32 -1.03 5.48
C VAL A 98 -0.12 -1.07 3.97
N ILE A 99 1.12 -1.25 3.53
CA ILE A 99 1.47 -1.48 2.12
C ILE A 99 2.37 -2.72 2.01
N ILE A 100 2.10 -3.58 1.03
CA ILE A 100 2.95 -4.71 0.65
C ILE A 100 3.25 -4.63 -0.84
N GLU A 101 4.53 -4.68 -1.21
CA GLU A 101 4.98 -4.75 -2.61
C GLU A 101 5.53 -6.16 -2.91
N LEU A 102 5.07 -6.74 -4.01
CA LEU A 102 5.46 -8.05 -4.51
C LEU A 102 6.51 -7.86 -5.62
N MET A 103 7.76 -7.71 -5.21
CA MET A 103 8.87 -7.32 -6.08
C MET A 103 9.20 -8.39 -7.14
N SER A 104 9.47 -7.93 -8.37
CA SER A 104 10.24 -8.70 -9.36
C SER A 104 11.74 -8.38 -9.27
N PRO A 105 12.61 -9.18 -9.94
CA PRO A 105 14.01 -8.84 -10.09
C PRO A 105 14.24 -7.44 -10.68
N SER A 106 13.33 -6.93 -11.52
CA SER A 106 13.39 -5.61 -12.15
C SER A 106 13.01 -4.45 -11.23
N THR A 107 12.14 -4.66 -10.24
CA THR A 107 11.60 -3.56 -9.40
C THR A 107 12.30 -3.39 -8.05
N LYS A 108 13.10 -4.39 -7.64
CA LYS A 108 13.81 -4.43 -6.34
C LYS A 108 14.46 -3.11 -5.91
N GLN A 109 15.17 -2.42 -6.81
CA GLN A 109 15.87 -1.17 -6.47
C GLN A 109 14.92 0.02 -6.26
N VAL A 110 13.80 0.06 -6.98
CA VAL A 110 12.80 1.14 -6.87
C VAL A 110 11.98 0.98 -5.60
N ASP A 111 11.58 -0.26 -5.29
CA ASP A 111 10.75 -0.61 -4.13
C ASP A 111 11.49 -0.39 -2.81
N THR A 112 12.81 -0.65 -2.78
CA THR A 112 13.66 -0.42 -1.60
C THR A 112 14.24 1.00 -1.49
N GLY A 113 14.12 1.81 -2.55
CA GLY A 113 14.61 3.18 -2.61
C GLY A 113 13.49 4.22 -2.59
N LYS A 114 13.08 4.68 -3.79
CA LYS A 114 12.18 5.84 -3.96
C LYS A 114 10.79 5.59 -3.37
N LYS A 115 10.20 4.41 -3.59
CA LYS A 115 8.86 4.06 -3.05
C LYS A 115 8.88 4.04 -1.52
N LYS A 116 9.85 3.33 -0.93
CA LYS A 116 10.06 3.31 0.53
C LYS A 116 10.15 4.72 1.12
N SER A 117 10.90 5.63 0.48
CA SER A 117 11.01 7.03 0.94
C SER A 117 9.66 7.76 0.92
N ILE A 118 8.86 7.58 -0.13
CA ILE A 118 7.55 8.22 -0.26
C ILE A 118 6.57 7.66 0.78
N TYR A 119 6.54 6.33 0.95
CA TYR A 119 5.68 5.70 1.95
C TYR A 119 6.06 6.15 3.38
N CYS A 120 7.35 6.33 3.65
CA CYS A 120 7.85 6.83 4.94
C CYS A 120 7.53 8.30 5.19
N GLN A 121 7.84 9.17 4.21
CA GLN A 121 7.87 10.62 4.41
C GLN A 121 6.54 11.29 4.08
N THR A 122 5.87 10.84 3.01
CA THR A 122 4.63 11.43 2.53
C THR A 122 3.42 10.69 3.07
N PHE A 123 3.36 9.36 2.90
CA PHE A 123 2.15 8.62 3.30
C PHE A 123 2.11 8.40 4.81
N ARG A 124 3.28 8.42 5.45
CA ARG A 124 3.46 8.08 6.87
C ARG A 124 2.81 6.72 7.18
N THR A 125 2.92 5.77 6.24
CA THR A 125 2.35 4.43 6.35
C THR A 125 2.98 3.70 7.53
N PRO A 126 2.21 3.29 8.55
CA PRO A 126 2.72 2.61 9.75
C PRO A 126 3.53 1.34 9.49
N ASN A 127 3.10 0.47 8.57
CA ASN A 127 3.85 -0.72 8.21
C ASN A 127 3.99 -0.89 6.69
N TYR A 128 5.23 -1.13 6.26
CA TYR A 128 5.58 -1.38 4.86
C TYR A 128 6.33 -2.69 4.73
N PHE A 129 5.95 -3.52 3.77
CA PHE A 129 6.58 -4.82 3.51
C PHE A 129 6.94 -4.97 2.04
N VAL A 130 7.97 -5.77 1.80
CA VAL A 130 8.34 -6.22 0.47
C VAL A 130 8.58 -7.72 0.48
N TYR A 131 8.19 -8.39 -0.61
CA TYR A 131 8.39 -9.83 -0.77
C TYR A 131 8.67 -10.15 -2.24
N GLN A 132 9.63 -11.02 -2.53
CA GLN A 132 9.88 -11.56 -3.86
C GLN A 132 9.17 -12.90 -4.00
N PRO A 133 8.15 -13.04 -4.87
CA PRO A 133 7.39 -14.30 -4.97
C PRO A 133 8.21 -15.54 -5.31
N PHE A 134 9.41 -15.38 -5.88
CA PHE A 134 10.30 -16.46 -6.28
C PHE A 134 11.43 -16.75 -5.28
N ASP A 135 11.51 -16.00 -4.17
CA ASP A 135 12.49 -16.19 -3.11
C ASP A 135 11.75 -16.22 -1.75
N PRO A 136 11.53 -17.41 -1.17
CA PRO A 136 10.71 -17.56 0.04
C PRO A 136 11.31 -16.84 1.27
N ASP A 137 12.62 -16.62 1.30
CA ASP A 137 13.32 -15.98 2.42
C ASP A 137 13.44 -14.46 2.25
N SER A 138 12.82 -13.90 1.21
CA SER A 138 12.96 -12.49 0.84
C SER A 138 12.05 -11.52 1.60
N LEU A 139 11.19 -12.02 2.50
CA LEU A 139 10.24 -11.19 3.23
C LEU A 139 11.00 -10.19 4.12
N GLN A 140 10.74 -8.91 3.88
CA GLN A 140 11.27 -7.81 4.68
C GLN A 140 10.13 -6.86 5.03
N GLY A 141 10.27 -6.18 6.17
CA GLY A 141 9.26 -5.24 6.62
C GLY A 141 9.82 -4.18 7.55
N TRP A 142 9.11 -3.07 7.60
CA TRP A 142 9.45 -1.93 8.42
C TRP A 142 8.23 -1.44 9.19
N TYR A 143 8.47 -0.88 10.38
CA TYR A 143 7.51 -0.05 11.09
C TYR A 143 7.96 1.41 11.04
N LEU A 144 7.01 2.33 10.97
CA LEU A 144 7.29 3.76 10.98
C LEU A 144 7.51 4.24 12.40
N ASP A 145 8.74 4.59 12.73
CA ASP A 145 9.05 5.40 13.90
C ASP A 145 8.85 6.89 13.57
N ILE A 146 8.26 7.64 14.49
CA ILE A 146 7.89 9.04 14.25
C ILE A 146 9.14 9.91 14.04
N ASP A 147 10.21 9.63 14.79
CA ASP A 147 11.43 10.43 14.83
C ASP A 147 12.50 9.91 13.87
N ASN A 148 12.58 8.60 13.70
CA ASN A 148 13.65 7.92 12.95
C ASN A 148 13.20 7.38 11.59
N GLY A 149 11.92 7.51 11.24
CA GLY A 149 11.36 6.94 10.02
C GLY A 149 11.32 5.41 10.08
N TYR A 150 11.38 4.75 8.92
CA TYR A 150 11.24 3.30 8.86
C TYR A 150 12.38 2.54 9.54
N GLN A 151 12.02 1.72 10.52
CA GLN A 151 12.88 0.79 11.25
C GLN A 151 12.54 -0.65 10.85
N GLU A 152 13.56 -1.50 10.70
CA GLU A 152 13.37 -2.90 10.32
C GLU A 152 12.61 -3.68 11.39
N LEU A 153 11.65 -4.49 10.94
CA LEU A 153 10.97 -5.46 11.78
C LEU A 153 11.86 -6.68 11.98
N THR A 154 11.89 -7.20 13.20
CA THR A 154 12.59 -8.46 13.51
C THR A 154 11.61 -9.62 13.35
N PRO A 155 11.97 -10.68 12.58
CA PRO A 155 11.12 -11.86 12.46
C PRO A 155 11.04 -12.65 13.78
N ASN A 156 9.92 -13.33 13.97
CA ASN A 156 9.77 -14.31 15.04
C ASN A 156 10.46 -15.65 14.70
N GLU A 157 10.30 -16.65 15.56
CA GLU A 157 10.91 -17.99 15.39
C GLU A 157 10.45 -18.71 14.10
N GLN A 158 9.29 -18.35 13.56
CA GLN A 158 8.73 -18.87 12.31
C GLN A 158 9.14 -18.05 11.07
N GLY A 159 9.91 -16.97 11.25
CA GLY A 159 10.28 -16.06 10.16
C GLY A 159 9.21 -14.99 9.87
N TRP A 160 8.15 -14.89 10.66
CA TRP A 160 7.04 -13.97 10.41
C TRP A 160 7.31 -12.58 10.97
N LEU A 161 6.76 -11.56 10.30
CA LEU A 161 6.85 -10.16 10.69
C LEU A 161 5.52 -9.66 11.28
N TRP A 162 5.58 -8.93 12.39
CA TRP A 162 4.39 -8.41 13.05
C TRP A 162 3.87 -7.14 12.36
N CYS A 163 2.61 -7.16 11.92
CA CYS A 163 1.92 -5.99 11.38
C CYS A 163 1.03 -5.36 12.47
N GLN A 164 1.51 -4.25 13.03
CA GLN A 164 0.88 -3.64 14.21
C GLN A 164 -0.54 -3.10 13.93
N PRO A 165 -0.83 -2.37 12.83
CA PRO A 165 -2.18 -1.88 12.54
C PRO A 165 -3.22 -2.99 12.39
N LEU A 166 -2.81 -4.15 11.85
CA LEU A 166 -3.72 -5.27 11.62
C LEU A 166 -3.82 -6.20 12.83
N GLY A 167 -2.82 -6.21 13.71
CA GLY A 167 -2.72 -7.19 14.80
C GLY A 167 -2.48 -8.61 14.27
N LEU A 168 -1.77 -8.74 13.16
CA LEU A 168 -1.54 -10.00 12.45
C LEU A 168 -0.05 -10.23 12.16
N TRP A 169 0.34 -11.50 12.06
CA TRP A 169 1.64 -11.90 11.54
C TRP A 169 1.58 -12.08 10.02
N LEU A 170 2.62 -11.63 9.32
CA LEU A 170 2.83 -11.86 7.89
C LEU A 170 4.00 -12.83 7.70
N GLY A 171 3.81 -13.89 6.91
CA GLY A 171 4.85 -14.84 6.52
C GLY A 171 4.32 -16.04 5.78
#